data_AF-A0A7V8DE50-F1
#
_entry.id   AF-A0A7V8DE50-F1
#
_cell.length_a   1.000
_cell.length_b   1.000
_cell.length_c   1.000
_cell.angle_alpha   90.00
_cell.angle_beta   90.00
_cell.angle_gamma   90.00
#
_symmetry.space_group_name_H-M   'P 1'
#
loop_
_entity.id
_entity.type
_entity.pdbx_description
1 polymer ?
#
loop_
_entity_poly.entity_id
_entity_poly.type
_entity_poly.pdbx_seq_one_letter_code
_entity_poly.pdbx_strand_id
1 'polypeptide(L)'
;MKRIVTVPRADWQAGLSVYAYGAAAAAAARGWDESVCYEFSANQIDMIEGIADEVHGLIQDAVRHVIDNHLLALIGFPLDMARMVSGSWKTCRNRFGGPCAGLFGRLDFAYDGRDSLKLIGACYDGPCGLFAASIVQWNWLEAHFPEAGQFNGLHEGLVDRWQALAVGKRDRSTVHLVAATP
;
A
#
# COMPACT_ATOMS: atom_id res chain seq x y z
N MET A 1 -7.45 15.02 -13.34
CA MET A 1 -8.10 13.71 -13.34
C MET A 1 -9.24 13.75 -14.33
N LYS A 2 -9.19 12.94 -15.38
CA LYS A 2 -10.23 12.82 -16.40
C LYS A 2 -10.85 11.45 -16.31
N ARG A 3 -12.17 11.40 -16.09
CA ARG A 3 -12.94 10.16 -16.06
C ARG A 3 -13.23 9.69 -17.48
N ILE A 4 -12.91 8.45 -17.78
CA ILE A 4 -13.11 7.81 -19.09
C ILE A 4 -13.98 6.57 -18.88
N VAL A 5 -14.99 6.39 -19.72
CA VAL A 5 -15.80 5.17 -19.74
C VAL A 5 -15.11 4.16 -20.64
N THR A 6 -15.01 2.93 -20.16
CA THR A 6 -14.37 1.81 -20.87
C THR A 6 -15.32 0.62 -20.96
N VAL A 7 -15.06 -0.28 -21.90
CA VAL A 7 -15.82 -1.52 -22.05
C VAL A 7 -15.08 -2.60 -21.26
N PRO A 8 -15.69 -3.18 -20.21
CA PRO A 8 -15.07 -4.27 -19.47
C PRO A 8 -14.69 -5.43 -20.40
N ARG A 9 -13.54 -6.06 -20.16
CA ARG A 9 -13.12 -7.25 -20.93
C ARG A 9 -14.07 -8.40 -20.61
N ALA A 10 -14.47 -9.19 -21.60
CA ALA A 10 -15.49 -10.23 -21.44
C ALA A 10 -15.17 -11.25 -20.32
N ASP A 11 -13.90 -11.64 -20.19
CA ASP A 11 -13.49 -12.74 -19.31
C ASP A 11 -12.41 -12.34 -18.27
N TRP A 12 -12.29 -11.06 -17.89
CA TRP A 12 -11.17 -10.63 -17.03
C TRP A 12 -11.14 -11.37 -15.69
N GLN A 13 -12.30 -11.64 -15.08
CA GLN A 13 -12.39 -12.34 -13.80
C GLN A 13 -11.93 -13.80 -13.89
N ALA A 14 -12.39 -14.51 -14.93
CA ALA A 14 -11.98 -15.90 -15.18
C ALA A 14 -10.47 -15.98 -15.52
N GLY A 15 -9.96 -14.98 -16.26
CA GLY A 15 -8.55 -14.86 -16.60
C GLY A 15 -7.62 -14.68 -15.38
N LEU A 16 -8.14 -14.22 -14.22
CA LEU A 16 -7.33 -14.11 -13.00
C LEU A 16 -6.87 -15.45 -12.43
N SER A 17 -7.50 -16.56 -12.84
CA SER A 17 -7.15 -17.91 -12.38
C SER A 17 -5.71 -18.35 -12.73
N VAL A 18 -5.07 -17.66 -13.68
CA VAL A 18 -3.67 -17.90 -14.08
C VAL A 18 -2.68 -17.42 -13.02
N TYR A 19 -3.07 -16.46 -12.17
CA TYR A 19 -2.18 -15.96 -11.11
C TYR A 19 -2.08 -16.93 -9.95
N ALA A 20 -0.94 -16.93 -9.25
CA ALA A 20 -0.62 -17.85 -8.14
C ALA A 20 -1.64 -17.84 -6.97
N TYR A 21 -2.56 -16.88 -6.94
CA TYR A 21 -3.71 -16.85 -6.02
C TYR A 21 -4.87 -17.78 -6.43
N GLY A 22 -4.87 -18.36 -7.63
CA GLY A 22 -5.91 -19.27 -8.13
C GLY A 22 -7.32 -18.69 -7.94
N ALA A 23 -8.25 -19.47 -7.36
CA ALA A 23 -9.61 -19.03 -7.06
C ALA A 23 -9.69 -17.84 -6.08
N ALA A 24 -8.65 -17.61 -5.25
CA ALA A 24 -8.60 -16.46 -4.33
C ALA A 24 -8.27 -15.14 -5.05
N ALA A 25 -7.78 -15.18 -6.30
CA ALA A 25 -7.46 -13.98 -7.07
C ALA A 25 -8.72 -13.13 -7.36
N ALA A 26 -9.84 -13.79 -7.67
CA ALA A 26 -11.12 -13.10 -7.87
C ALA A 26 -11.62 -12.43 -6.59
N ALA A 27 -11.44 -13.07 -5.43
CA ALA A 27 -11.76 -12.46 -4.13
C ALA A 27 -10.82 -11.29 -3.80
N ALA A 28 -9.53 -11.39 -4.14
CA ALA A 28 -8.55 -10.34 -3.96
C ALA A 28 -8.77 -9.12 -4.89
N ALA A 29 -9.40 -9.34 -6.03
CA ALA A 29 -9.83 -8.31 -6.96
C ALA A 29 -11.25 -7.77 -6.67
N ARG A 30 -11.86 -8.15 -5.54
CA ARG A 30 -13.20 -7.69 -5.18
C ARG A 30 -13.23 -6.16 -5.11
N GLY A 31 -14.17 -5.56 -5.83
CA GLY A 31 -14.33 -4.10 -5.93
C GLY A 31 -13.62 -3.48 -7.13
N TRP A 32 -12.87 -4.24 -7.92
CA TRP A 32 -12.35 -3.78 -9.20
C TRP A 32 -13.48 -3.61 -10.23
N ASP A 33 -13.48 -2.48 -10.93
CA ASP A 33 -14.46 -2.11 -11.95
C ASP A 33 -13.74 -1.62 -13.21
N GLU A 34 -13.95 -2.32 -14.34
CA GLU A 34 -13.36 -1.98 -15.64
C GLU A 34 -14.25 -1.08 -16.50
N SER A 35 -15.43 -0.67 -16.01
CA SER A 35 -16.35 0.18 -16.77
C SER A 35 -15.92 1.64 -16.81
N VAL A 36 -15.01 2.03 -15.92
CA VAL A 36 -14.53 3.41 -15.77
C VAL A 36 -13.06 3.37 -15.39
N CYS A 37 -12.29 4.28 -15.99
CA CYS A 37 -10.94 4.58 -15.55
C CYS A 37 -10.72 6.09 -15.39
N TYR A 38 -9.61 6.44 -14.75
CA TYR A 38 -9.22 7.82 -14.52
C TYR A 38 -7.82 8.07 -15.07
N GLU A 39 -7.72 9.04 -15.96
CA GLU A 39 -6.47 9.53 -16.54
C GLU A 39 -5.96 10.72 -15.70
N PHE A 40 -4.67 10.73 -15.39
CA PHE A 40 -3.99 11.77 -14.64
C PHE A 40 -2.88 12.39 -15.49
N SER A 41 -2.65 13.70 -15.35
CA SER A 41 -1.46 14.32 -15.91
C SER A 41 -0.25 14.13 -14.99
N ALA A 42 0.97 14.23 -15.53
CA ALA A 42 2.20 14.14 -14.75
C ALA A 42 2.20 15.09 -13.54
N ASN A 43 1.81 16.36 -13.72
CA ASN A 43 1.74 17.32 -12.61
C ASN A 43 0.77 16.89 -11.48
N GLN A 44 -0.29 16.14 -11.80
CA GLN A 44 -1.22 15.63 -10.78
C GLN A 44 -0.61 14.45 -10.03
N ILE A 45 0.09 13.58 -10.75
CA ILE A 45 0.84 12.46 -10.20
C ILE A 45 1.91 12.99 -9.23
N ASP A 46 2.76 13.91 -9.68
CA ASP A 46 3.84 14.51 -8.87
C ASP A 46 3.29 15.16 -7.59
N MET A 47 2.17 15.87 -7.68
CA MET A 47 1.53 16.49 -6.53
C MET A 47 0.96 15.45 -5.56
N ILE A 48 0.31 14.40 -6.05
CA ILE A 48 -0.23 13.34 -5.20
C ILE A 48 0.91 12.59 -4.49
N GLU A 49 1.97 12.25 -5.21
CA GLU A 49 3.14 11.57 -4.65
C GLU A 49 3.83 12.43 -3.59
N GLY A 50 4.09 13.72 -3.88
CA GLY A 50 4.70 14.63 -2.91
C GLY A 50 3.87 14.80 -1.64
N ILE A 51 2.54 14.93 -1.76
CA ILE A 51 1.65 15.04 -0.59
C ILE A 51 1.59 13.69 0.16
N ALA A 52 1.56 12.56 -0.55
CA ALA A 52 1.55 11.24 0.08
C ALA A 52 2.81 10.99 0.90
N ASP A 53 3.98 11.38 0.38
CA ASP A 53 5.26 11.30 1.08
C ASP A 53 5.31 12.21 2.32
N GLU A 54 4.85 13.46 2.19
CA GLU A 54 4.78 14.40 3.31
C GLU A 54 3.84 13.86 4.42
N VAL A 55 2.64 13.42 4.06
CA VAL A 55 1.67 12.84 4.99
C VAL A 55 2.20 11.58 5.64
N HIS A 56 2.88 10.71 4.90
CA HIS A 56 3.52 9.53 5.47
C HIS A 56 4.57 9.92 6.52
N GLY A 57 5.40 10.93 6.23
CA GLY A 57 6.36 11.49 7.19
C GLY A 57 5.69 12.02 8.47
N LEU A 58 4.60 12.78 8.33
CA LEU A 58 3.83 13.28 9.46
C LEU A 58 3.24 12.16 10.33
N ILE A 59 2.76 11.07 9.71
CA ILE A 59 2.28 9.88 10.43
C ILE A 59 3.42 9.23 11.22
N GLN A 60 4.61 9.08 10.62
CA GLN A 60 5.78 8.52 11.31
C GLN A 60 6.20 9.38 12.52
N ASP A 61 6.15 10.70 12.36
CA ASP A 61 6.45 11.64 13.44
C ASP A 61 5.41 11.59 14.56
N ALA A 62 4.13 11.45 14.23
CA ALA A 62 3.06 11.26 15.21
C ALA A 62 3.23 9.94 15.98
N VAL A 63 3.55 8.84 15.31
CA VAL A 63 3.85 7.54 15.95
C VAL A 63 5.05 7.68 16.90
N ARG A 64 6.14 8.31 16.44
CA ARG A 64 7.30 8.60 17.28
C ARG A 64 6.90 9.40 18.52
N HIS A 65 6.13 10.47 18.35
CA HIS A 65 5.68 11.32 19.45
C HIS A 65 4.87 10.53 20.48
N VAL A 66 3.94 9.68 20.04
CA VAL A 66 3.13 8.83 20.92
C VAL A 66 4.01 7.89 21.75
N ILE A 67 5.03 7.28 21.14
CA ILE A 67 5.89 6.30 21.80
C ILE A 67 6.86 7.00 22.77
N ASP A 68 7.53 8.06 22.32
CA ASP A 68 8.54 8.77 23.11
C ASP A 68 7.94 9.47 24.34
N ASN A 69 6.67 9.88 24.27
CA ASN A 69 5.95 10.53 25.37
C ASN A 69 5.02 9.57 26.14
N HIS A 70 5.13 8.25 25.91
CA HIS A 70 4.34 7.23 26.61
C HIS A 70 2.80 7.43 26.52
N LEU A 71 2.32 7.92 25.38
CA LEU A 71 0.92 8.29 25.16
C LEU A 71 0.03 7.12 24.68
N LEU A 72 0.58 5.92 24.54
CA LEU A 72 -0.14 4.74 24.05
C LEU A 72 -1.42 4.43 24.87
N ALA A 73 -1.38 4.67 26.19
CA ALA A 73 -2.55 4.49 27.06
C ALA A 73 -3.71 5.44 26.70
N LEU A 74 -3.41 6.66 26.24
CA LEU A 74 -4.44 7.65 25.84
C LEU A 74 -5.19 7.23 24.58
N ILE A 75 -4.56 6.42 23.73
CA ILE A 75 -5.17 5.89 22.50
C ILE A 75 -5.67 4.45 22.68
N GLY A 76 -5.87 4.02 23.93
CA GLY A 76 -6.58 2.78 24.26
C GLY A 76 -5.71 1.51 24.35
N PHE A 77 -4.38 1.63 24.31
CA PHE A 77 -3.51 0.45 24.45
C PHE A 77 -3.39 0.02 25.92
N PRO A 78 -3.68 -1.25 26.26
CA PRO A 78 -3.36 -1.82 27.56
C PRO A 78 -1.85 -1.77 27.83
N LEU A 79 -1.46 -1.70 29.12
CA LEU A 79 -0.05 -1.53 29.51
C LEU A 79 0.90 -2.58 28.92
N ASP A 80 0.49 -3.85 28.90
CA ASP A 80 1.34 -4.92 28.38
C ASP A 80 1.51 -4.81 26.86
N MET A 81 0.46 -4.42 26.13
CA MET A 81 0.54 -4.14 24.69
C MET A 81 1.42 -2.91 24.42
N ALA A 82 1.30 -1.87 25.24
CA ALA A 82 2.11 -0.66 25.11
C ALA A 82 3.61 -0.94 25.27
N ARG A 83 3.98 -1.86 26.18
CA ARG A 83 5.37 -2.34 26.34
C ARG A 83 5.85 -3.09 25.09
N MET A 84 5.02 -3.98 24.53
CA MET A 84 5.35 -4.71 23.31
C MET A 84 5.55 -3.78 22.11
N VAL A 85 4.64 -2.81 21.91
CA VAL A 85 4.74 -1.81 20.83
C VAL A 85 6.01 -0.99 20.97
N SER A 86 6.31 -0.50 22.18
CA SER A 86 7.52 0.27 22.46
C SER A 86 8.80 -0.54 22.22
N GLY A 87 8.80 -1.83 22.59
CA GLY A 87 9.91 -2.75 22.32
C GLY A 87 10.11 -3.04 20.84
N SER A 88 9.00 -3.24 20.10
CA SER A 88 9.01 -3.42 18.65
C SER A 88 9.59 -2.20 17.94
N TRP A 89 9.10 -1.01 18.29
CA TRP A 89 9.58 0.26 17.73
C TRP A 89 11.08 0.48 17.94
N LYS A 90 11.59 0.25 19.17
CA LYS A 90 13.02 0.35 19.46
C LYS A 90 13.84 -0.63 18.62
N THR A 91 13.40 -1.89 18.55
CA THR A 91 14.10 -2.94 17.79
C THR A 91 14.20 -2.58 16.32
N CYS A 92 13.10 -2.11 15.74
CA CYS A 92 13.06 -1.80 14.33
C CYS A 92 13.79 -0.48 14.00
N ARG A 93 13.74 0.56 14.85
CA ARG A 93 14.58 1.76 14.69
C ARG A 93 16.06 1.44 14.68
N ASN A 94 16.50 0.58 15.60
CA ASN A 94 17.90 0.14 15.67
C ASN A 94 18.33 -0.63 14.42
N ARG A 95 17.38 -1.34 13.78
CA ARG A 95 17.64 -2.14 12.58
C ARG A 95 17.79 -1.29 11.31
N PHE A 96 16.94 -0.28 11.14
CA PHE A 96 16.90 0.51 9.91
C PHE A 96 17.60 1.87 10.03
N GLY A 97 18.12 2.22 11.21
CA GLY A 97 18.77 3.52 11.44
C GLY A 97 17.81 4.71 11.30
N GLY A 98 16.50 4.48 11.35
CA GLY A 98 15.45 5.43 10.97
C GLY A 98 14.04 4.96 11.37
N PRO A 99 12.97 5.59 10.83
CA PRO A 99 11.59 5.24 11.14
C PRO A 99 11.25 3.77 10.86
N CYS A 100 10.33 3.23 11.64
CA CYS A 100 9.86 1.86 11.44
C CYS A 100 8.84 1.76 10.33
N ALA A 101 9.28 1.36 9.14
CA ALA A 101 8.37 1.06 8.04
C ALA A 101 8.01 -0.44 8.00
N GLY A 102 6.74 -0.75 7.74
CA GLY A 102 6.28 -2.10 7.38
C GLY A 102 6.71 -2.50 5.97
N LEU A 103 6.05 -3.50 5.38
CA LEU A 103 6.26 -3.85 3.96
C LEU A 103 5.55 -2.83 3.05
N PHE A 104 4.30 -2.50 3.35
CA PHE A 104 3.53 -1.49 2.64
C PHE A 104 2.41 -0.95 3.54
N GLY A 105 1.82 0.17 3.15
CA GLY A 105 0.64 0.78 3.77
C GLY A 105 -0.25 1.38 2.69
N ARG A 106 -1.47 1.79 3.07
CA ARG A 106 -2.40 2.49 2.17
C ARG A 106 -2.86 3.78 2.81
N LEU A 107 -2.75 4.88 2.06
CA LEU A 107 -3.35 6.16 2.39
C LEU A 107 -4.60 6.34 1.54
N ASP A 108 -5.71 6.66 2.20
CA ASP A 108 -6.99 6.92 1.55
C ASP A 108 -7.19 8.43 1.47
N PHE A 109 -7.26 8.96 0.24
CA PHE A 109 -7.39 10.39 -0.02
C PHE A 109 -8.71 10.76 -0.69
N ALA A 110 -9.29 11.89 -0.31
CA ALA A 110 -10.26 12.62 -1.12
C ALA A 110 -9.49 13.58 -2.04
N TYR A 111 -9.64 13.39 -3.35
CA TYR A 111 -9.05 14.25 -4.37
C TYR A 111 -10.14 14.97 -5.17
N ASP A 112 -10.01 16.29 -5.33
CA ASP A 112 -10.95 17.10 -6.12
C ASP A 112 -10.69 17.06 -7.64
N GLY A 113 -9.60 16.39 -8.06
CA GLY A 113 -9.20 16.30 -9.46
C GLY A 113 -8.40 17.50 -9.96
N ARG A 114 -8.04 18.46 -9.10
CA ARG A 114 -7.29 19.68 -9.40
C ARG A 114 -6.08 19.82 -8.48
N ASP A 115 -6.24 20.40 -7.30
CA ASP A 115 -5.16 20.83 -6.41
C ASP A 115 -5.41 20.52 -4.92
N SER A 116 -6.55 19.91 -4.57
CA SER A 116 -6.86 19.58 -3.18
C SER A 116 -6.87 18.08 -2.94
N LEU A 117 -5.92 17.61 -2.13
CA LEU A 117 -5.81 16.24 -1.65
C LEU A 117 -5.94 16.20 -0.12
N LYS A 118 -6.91 15.46 0.42
CA LYS A 118 -7.17 15.37 1.86
C LYS A 118 -7.14 13.94 2.36
N LEU A 119 -6.36 13.68 3.40
CA LEU A 119 -6.30 12.36 4.04
C LEU A 119 -7.63 12.06 4.74
N ILE A 120 -8.23 10.93 4.39
CA ILE A 120 -9.43 10.38 5.03
C ILE A 120 -9.01 9.34 6.08
N GLY A 121 -8.01 8.52 5.75
CA GLY A 121 -7.54 7.46 6.62
C GLY A 121 -6.23 6.84 6.14
N ALA A 122 -5.61 6.07 7.02
CA ALA A 122 -4.39 5.35 6.72
C ALA A 122 -4.47 3.94 7.33
N CYS A 123 -4.13 2.92 6.55
CA CYS A 123 -4.10 1.53 6.98
C CYS A 123 -2.71 0.95 6.78
N TYR A 124 -2.06 0.53 7.87
CA TYR A 124 -0.72 -0.07 7.85
C TYR A 124 -0.70 -1.54 8.30
N ASP A 125 -1.78 -2.06 8.87
CA ASP A 125 -1.82 -3.40 9.47
C ASP A 125 -2.17 -4.51 8.48
N GLY A 126 -3.05 -4.23 7.52
CA GLY A 126 -3.50 -5.21 6.53
C GLY A 126 -4.20 -4.52 5.36
N PRO A 127 -3.49 -3.70 4.59
CA PRO A 127 -4.13 -2.89 3.56
C PRO A 127 -4.63 -3.81 2.44
N CYS A 128 -5.92 -3.70 2.10
CA CYS A 128 -6.50 -4.41 0.96
C CYS A 128 -6.27 -3.66 -0.36
N GLY A 129 -6.39 -4.39 -1.47
CA GLY A 129 -6.30 -3.83 -2.83
C GLY A 129 -4.93 -3.94 -3.51
N LEU A 130 -3.89 -4.42 -2.81
CA LEU A 130 -2.54 -4.51 -3.38
C LEU A 130 -2.50 -5.35 -4.67
N PHE A 131 -3.15 -6.53 -4.67
CA PHE A 131 -3.21 -7.40 -5.84
C PHE A 131 -3.94 -6.75 -7.03
N ALA A 132 -5.03 -6.03 -6.76
CA ALA A 132 -5.77 -5.32 -7.80
C ALA A 132 -4.93 -4.18 -8.40
N ALA A 133 -4.28 -3.38 -7.54
CA ALA A 133 -3.46 -2.26 -7.95
C ALA A 133 -2.15 -2.67 -8.64
N SER A 134 -1.56 -3.83 -8.33
CA SER A 134 -0.29 -4.25 -8.94
C SER A 134 -0.47 -5.14 -10.17
N ILE A 135 -1.39 -6.12 -10.12
CA ILE A 135 -1.53 -7.11 -11.19
C ILE A 135 -2.74 -6.81 -12.07
N VAL A 136 -3.92 -6.67 -11.48
CA VAL A 136 -5.17 -6.54 -12.28
C VAL A 136 -5.16 -5.25 -13.10
N GLN A 137 -4.77 -4.14 -12.48
CA GLN A 137 -4.65 -2.84 -13.15
C GLN A 137 -3.65 -2.87 -14.31
N TRP A 138 -2.46 -3.46 -14.11
CA TRP A 138 -1.45 -3.56 -15.16
C TRP A 138 -1.97 -4.33 -16.38
N ASN A 139 -2.53 -5.52 -16.15
CA ASN A 139 -3.12 -6.32 -17.24
C ASN A 139 -4.26 -5.59 -17.96
N TRP A 140 -5.07 -4.83 -17.23
CA TRP A 140 -6.15 -4.04 -17.83
C TRP A 140 -5.58 -2.88 -18.67
N LEU A 141 -4.52 -2.23 -18.19
CA LEU A 141 -3.84 -1.12 -18.86
C LEU A 141 -3.21 -1.59 -20.17
N GLU A 142 -2.47 -2.69 -20.16
CA GLU A 142 -1.85 -3.27 -21.37
C GLU A 142 -2.90 -3.61 -22.44
N ALA A 143 -4.09 -4.07 -22.04
CA ALA A 143 -5.14 -4.44 -22.96
C ALA A 143 -5.87 -3.24 -23.61
N HIS A 144 -6.03 -2.13 -22.88
CA HIS A 144 -6.81 -0.97 -23.35
C HIS A 144 -5.95 0.21 -23.82
N PHE A 145 -4.81 0.42 -23.18
CA PHE A 145 -3.95 1.60 -23.33
C PHE A 145 -2.46 1.18 -23.29
N PRO A 146 -1.97 0.38 -24.24
CA PRO A 146 -0.61 -0.17 -24.21
C PRO A 146 0.49 0.90 -24.24
N GLU A 147 0.18 2.10 -24.72
CA GLU A 147 1.11 3.25 -24.77
C GLU A 147 1.09 4.09 -23.48
N ALA A 148 0.21 3.79 -22.52
CA ALA A 148 0.07 4.54 -21.29
C ALA A 148 0.88 3.91 -20.15
N GLY A 149 1.33 4.75 -19.21
CA GLY A 149 1.97 4.31 -17.98
C GLY A 149 0.96 4.06 -16.86
N GLN A 150 1.31 3.17 -15.92
CA GLN A 150 0.54 2.96 -14.71
C GLN A 150 0.88 4.05 -13.68
N PHE A 151 -0.15 4.64 -13.07
CA PHE A 151 0.02 5.57 -11.95
C PHE A 151 0.27 4.79 -10.63
N ASN A 152 1.41 4.10 -10.54
CA ASN A 152 2.09 3.68 -9.31
C ASN A 152 3.41 2.94 -9.65
N GLY A 153 4.38 2.97 -8.71
CA GLY A 153 5.61 2.17 -8.74
C GLY A 153 5.59 1.00 -7.75
N LEU A 154 4.44 0.30 -7.62
CA LEU A 154 4.26 -0.72 -6.59
C LEU A 154 5.22 -1.89 -6.74
N HIS A 155 5.52 -2.30 -7.97
CA HIS A 155 6.41 -3.44 -8.21
C HIS A 155 7.83 -3.12 -7.72
N GLU A 156 8.40 -2.03 -8.21
CA GLU A 156 9.73 -1.54 -7.87
C GLU A 156 9.82 -1.27 -6.36
N GLY A 157 8.84 -0.56 -5.80
CA GLY A 157 8.80 -0.26 -4.37
C GLY A 157 8.73 -1.51 -3.49
N LEU A 158 7.97 -2.54 -3.87
CA LEU A 158 7.93 -3.80 -3.13
C LEU A 158 9.26 -4.56 -3.23
N VAL A 159 9.87 -4.62 -4.41
CA VAL A 159 11.17 -5.28 -4.62
C VAL A 159 12.23 -4.62 -3.74
N ASP A 160 12.36 -3.30 -3.82
CA ASP A 160 13.32 -2.52 -3.02
C ASP A 160 13.06 -2.69 -1.53
N ARG A 161 11.79 -2.68 -1.12
CA ARG A 161 11.44 -2.86 0.28
C ARG A 161 11.81 -4.25 0.79
N TRP A 162 11.55 -5.31 0.03
CA TRP A 162 11.97 -6.67 0.39
C TRP A 162 13.48 -6.79 0.54
N GLN A 163 14.25 -6.16 -0.36
CA GLN A 163 15.70 -6.13 -0.27
C GLN A 163 16.17 -5.41 1.01
N ALA A 164 15.60 -4.25 1.33
CA ALA A 164 15.88 -3.53 2.56
C ALA A 164 15.54 -4.36 3.81
N LEU A 165 14.40 -5.06 3.80
CA LEU A 165 13.97 -5.96 4.87
C LEU A 165 14.87 -7.20 5.02
N ALA A 166 15.63 -7.58 3.99
CA ALA A 166 16.56 -8.71 4.04
C ALA A 166 17.95 -8.35 4.60
N VAL A 167 18.28 -7.04 4.71
CA VAL A 167 19.57 -6.59 5.27
C VAL A 167 19.71 -7.06 6.73
N GLY A 168 20.91 -7.56 7.05
CA GLY A 168 21.27 -8.05 8.39
C GLY A 168 20.68 -9.40 8.81
N LYS A 169 19.87 -10.06 7.95
CA LYS A 169 19.38 -11.43 8.21
C LYS A 169 20.46 -12.44 7.81
N ARG A 170 20.86 -13.27 8.78
CA ARG A 170 21.89 -14.33 8.61
C ARG A 170 21.46 -15.42 7.63
N ASP A 171 20.15 -15.69 7.58
CA ASP A 171 19.54 -16.61 6.64
C ASP A 171 18.43 -15.87 5.88
N ARG A 172 18.64 -15.68 4.57
CA ARG A 172 17.73 -14.97 3.67
C ARG A 172 16.79 -15.94 2.93
N SER A 173 16.81 -17.23 3.24
CA SER A 173 16.13 -18.23 2.42
C SER A 173 14.63 -18.31 2.65
N THR A 174 14.13 -17.88 3.82
CA THR A 174 12.76 -18.24 4.25
C THR A 174 12.00 -17.05 4.83
N VAL A 175 10.85 -16.76 4.23
CA VAL A 175 9.83 -15.85 4.77
C VAL A 175 8.54 -16.67 4.97
N HIS A 176 8.00 -16.66 6.18
CA HIS A 176 6.72 -17.31 6.47
C HIS A 176 5.59 -16.31 6.20
N LEU A 177 4.88 -16.50 5.09
CA LEU A 177 3.65 -15.77 4.81
C LEU A 177 2.50 -16.48 5.53
N VAL A 178 1.93 -15.82 6.53
CA VAL A 178 0.80 -16.34 7.30
C VAL A 178 -0.44 -15.56 6.92
N ALA A 179 -1.44 -16.26 6.40
CA ALA A 179 -2.79 -15.73 6.23
C ALA A 179 -3.67 -16.35 7.30
N ALA A 180 -4.38 -15.52 8.06
CA ALA A 180 -5.52 -16.01 8.82
C ALA A 180 -6.63 -16.28 7.80
N THR A 181 -6.78 -17.53 7.37
CA THR A 181 -8.00 -17.96 6.68
C THR A 181 -9.17 -17.82 7.66
N PRO A 182 -10.27 -17.15 7.28
CA PRO A 182 -11.49 -17.15 8.08
C PRO A 182 -12.07 -18.57 8.22
#